data_AF-A0A923TGH2-F1
#
_entry.id   AF-A0A923TGH2-F1
#
_cell.length_a   1.000
_cell.length_b   1.000
_cell.length_c   1.000
_cell.angle_alpha   90.00
_cell.angle_beta   90.00
_cell.angle_gamma   90.00
#
_symmetry.space_group_name_H-M   'P 1'
#
loop_
_entity.id
_entity.type
_entity.pdbx_description
1 polymer ?
#
loop_
_entity_poly.entity_id
_entity_poly.type
_entity_poly.pdbx_seq_one_letter_code
_entity_poly.pdbx_strand_id
1 'polypeptide(L)'
;MLLRDQKGYLLDNHAGDGGDSANRAGLSELFGLAAEPLADYEIGLTGKLVRHPSQFPWNNPKNFTRDQLIPFAAGLWQSHQTALARRIFWSRARRLFFSQSTERDIPGSKKFPWPHQFINDGGQLETRRFDFADPLMPDAIWHLILCARLKPLYWFGLIGAPWLFLSVVGHCLLSKSDDEGQIIAQAVVGGRGFIKLYKKLKPDWQDSLERYWCGWRNMPEMAQAIKTKF
;
A
#
# COMPACT_ATOMS: atom_id res chain seq x y z
N MET A 1 2.74 -19.60 10.06
CA MET A 1 3.27 -19.84 8.71
C MET A 1 2.51 -18.93 7.75
N LEU A 2 3.23 -18.21 6.87
CA LEU A 2 2.61 -17.38 5.85
C LEU A 2 1.83 -18.25 4.85
N LEU A 3 0.56 -17.90 4.61
CA LEU A 3 -0.26 -18.55 3.60
C LEU A 3 0.13 -18.04 2.20
N ARG A 4 0.27 -18.96 1.26
CA ARG A 4 0.49 -18.66 -0.16
C ARG A 4 -0.49 -19.44 -1.03
N ASP A 5 -0.84 -18.88 -2.18
CA ASP A 5 -1.61 -19.61 -3.18
C ASP A 5 -0.75 -20.65 -3.92
N GLN A 6 -1.37 -21.41 -4.83
CA GLN A 6 -0.67 -22.44 -5.62
C GLN A 6 0.44 -21.87 -6.53
N LYS A 7 0.41 -20.57 -6.82
CA LYS A 7 1.40 -19.86 -7.63
C LYS A 7 2.46 -19.16 -6.77
N GLY A 8 2.37 -19.31 -5.44
CA GLY A 8 3.34 -18.76 -4.49
C GLY A 8 3.08 -17.31 -4.08
N TYR A 9 1.95 -16.69 -4.44
CA TYR A 9 1.63 -15.34 -3.97
C TYR A 9 1.14 -15.35 -2.53
N LEU A 10 1.59 -14.39 -1.71
CA LEU A 10 1.14 -14.25 -0.32
C LEU A 10 -0.37 -14.00 -0.27
N LEU A 11 -1.07 -14.66 0.64
CA LEU A 11 -2.49 -14.46 0.93
C LEU A 11 -2.66 -13.86 2.33
N ASP A 12 -3.87 -13.37 2.62
CA ASP A 12 -4.30 -13.09 3.98
C ASP A 12 -4.51 -14.39 4.76
N ASN A 13 -3.85 -14.57 5.91
CA ASN A 13 -4.05 -15.77 6.73
C ASN A 13 -5.43 -15.82 7.40
N HIS A 14 -6.04 -14.67 7.71
CA HIS A 14 -7.35 -14.56 8.33
C HIS A 14 -8.48 -14.66 7.30
N ALA A 15 -8.43 -13.87 6.22
CA ALA A 15 -9.46 -13.88 5.18
C ALA A 15 -9.32 -15.06 4.20
N GLY A 16 -8.12 -15.62 4.07
CA GLY A 16 -7.85 -16.71 3.13
C GLY A 16 -7.83 -16.26 1.66
N ASP A 17 -7.69 -14.97 1.38
CA ASP A 17 -7.79 -14.41 0.04
C ASP A 17 -6.65 -13.43 -0.30
N GLY A 18 -6.68 -12.97 -1.56
CA GLY A 18 -5.67 -12.15 -2.18
C GLY A 18 -5.95 -10.65 -2.09
N GLY A 19 -6.92 -10.23 -1.27
CA GLY A 19 -7.38 -8.83 -1.21
C GLY A 19 -6.24 -7.86 -0.89
N ASP A 20 -5.38 -8.19 0.08
CA ASP A 20 -4.23 -7.32 0.42
C ASP A 20 -2.87 -7.93 0.06
N SER A 21 -2.83 -8.77 -0.98
CA SER A 21 -1.61 -9.48 -1.36
C SER A 21 -0.50 -8.58 -1.89
N ALA A 22 -0.84 -7.53 -2.63
CA ALA A 22 0.14 -6.57 -3.12
C ALA A 22 0.79 -5.77 -1.97
N ASN A 23 -0.01 -5.36 -0.98
CA ASN A 23 0.50 -4.75 0.25
C ASN A 23 1.49 -5.68 0.96
N ARG A 24 1.08 -6.93 1.20
CA ARG A 24 1.92 -7.95 1.87
C ARG A 24 3.18 -8.28 1.11
N ALA A 25 3.10 -8.43 -0.21
CA ALA A 25 4.26 -8.69 -1.04
C ALA A 25 5.26 -7.51 -0.96
N GLY A 26 4.75 -6.28 -1.01
CA GLY A 26 5.56 -5.08 -0.82
C GLY A 26 6.27 -5.03 0.53
N LEU A 27 5.56 -5.30 1.63
CA LEU A 27 6.14 -5.33 2.97
C LEU A 27 7.12 -6.50 3.16
N SER A 28 6.79 -7.69 2.64
CA SER A 28 7.63 -8.88 2.67
C SER A 28 8.98 -8.59 2.02
N GLU A 29 8.97 -7.99 0.83
CA GLU A 29 10.19 -7.60 0.11
C GLU A 29 10.94 -6.47 0.85
N LEU A 30 10.23 -5.42 1.28
CA LEU A 30 10.81 -4.26 1.99
C LEU A 30 11.58 -4.68 3.25
N PHE A 31 11.01 -5.60 4.02
CA PHE A 31 11.60 -6.11 5.25
C PHE A 31 12.32 -7.44 5.05
N GLY A 32 12.55 -7.86 3.80
CA GLY A 32 13.25 -9.09 3.41
C GLY A 32 12.84 -10.32 4.22
N LEU A 33 11.53 -10.53 4.32
CA LEU A 33 10.91 -11.73 4.88
C LEU A 33 10.98 -12.88 3.87
N ALA A 34 10.63 -12.60 2.62
CA ALA A 34 10.79 -13.50 1.48
C ALA A 34 10.95 -12.68 0.20
N ALA A 35 11.57 -13.27 -0.81
CA ALA A 35 11.60 -12.68 -2.15
C ALA A 35 10.23 -12.87 -2.82
N GLU A 36 9.63 -11.78 -3.27
CA GLU A 36 8.31 -11.79 -3.88
C GLU A 36 8.37 -11.50 -5.39
N PRO A 37 7.57 -12.19 -6.22
CA PRO A 37 7.50 -11.96 -7.65
C PRO A 37 6.70 -10.68 -7.98
N LEU A 38 7.18 -9.51 -7.53
CA LEU A 38 6.46 -8.24 -7.64
C LEU A 38 6.12 -7.86 -9.09
N ALA A 39 6.93 -8.29 -10.07
CA ALA A 39 6.67 -8.03 -11.48
C ALA A 39 5.32 -8.60 -11.97
N ASP A 40 4.86 -9.71 -11.39
CA ASP A 40 3.63 -10.39 -11.81
C ASP A 40 2.36 -9.61 -11.47
N TYR A 41 2.44 -8.64 -10.56
CA TYR A 41 1.32 -7.76 -10.20
C TYR A 41 1.08 -6.67 -11.27
N GLU A 42 2.00 -6.47 -12.22
CA GLU A 42 1.83 -5.51 -13.30
C GLU A 42 1.09 -6.11 -14.50
N ILE A 43 0.04 -5.43 -14.97
CA ILE A 43 -0.63 -5.80 -16.21
C ILE A 43 0.13 -5.25 -17.41
N GLY A 44 0.67 -6.14 -18.23
CA GLY A 44 1.11 -5.86 -19.61
C GLY A 44 2.15 -4.74 -19.72
N LEU A 45 3.07 -4.61 -18.75
CA LEU A 45 4.10 -3.57 -18.73
C LEU A 45 3.55 -2.13 -18.82
N THR A 46 2.35 -1.89 -18.27
CA THR A 46 1.66 -0.59 -18.37
C THR A 46 1.80 0.32 -17.14
N GLY A 47 2.38 -0.17 -16.05
CA GLY A 47 2.34 0.44 -14.73
C GLY A 47 0.98 0.35 -14.02
N LYS A 48 0.02 -0.40 -14.60
CA LYS A 48 -1.23 -0.77 -13.92
C LYS A 48 -1.00 -2.02 -13.09
N LEU A 49 -1.45 -1.99 -11.85
CA LEU A 49 -1.32 -3.04 -10.86
C LEU A 49 -2.67 -3.69 -10.55
N VAL A 50 -2.62 -4.90 -10.00
CA VAL A 50 -3.74 -5.66 -9.43
C VAL A 50 -3.44 -6.05 -7.98
N ARG A 51 -4.46 -6.33 -7.16
CA ARG A 51 -4.24 -6.71 -5.75
C ARG A 51 -3.68 -8.12 -5.64
N HIS A 52 -4.07 -9.00 -6.57
CA HIS A 52 -3.55 -10.35 -6.72
C HIS A 52 -3.42 -10.72 -8.21
N PRO A 53 -2.33 -11.35 -8.69
CA PRO A 53 -2.15 -11.63 -10.11
C PRO A 53 -3.16 -12.64 -10.70
N SER A 54 -3.55 -13.65 -9.92
CA SER A 54 -4.28 -14.82 -10.42
C SER A 54 -5.69 -15.02 -9.85
N GLN A 55 -6.09 -14.31 -8.79
CA GLN A 55 -7.30 -14.63 -8.03
C GLN A 55 -8.40 -13.64 -8.37
N PHE A 56 -9.56 -14.13 -8.79
CA PHE A 56 -10.76 -13.32 -8.95
C PHE A 56 -11.41 -13.07 -7.57
N PRO A 57 -11.90 -11.85 -7.27
CA PRO A 57 -11.93 -10.65 -8.11
C PRO A 57 -10.68 -9.75 -8.00
N TRP A 58 -9.69 -10.15 -7.20
CA TRP A 58 -8.50 -9.37 -6.84
C TRP A 58 -7.52 -9.09 -8.01
N ASN A 59 -7.67 -9.80 -9.12
CA ASN A 59 -7.00 -9.55 -10.39
C ASN A 59 -7.63 -8.41 -11.22
N ASN A 60 -8.62 -7.69 -10.69
CA ASN A 60 -9.20 -6.52 -11.35
C ASN A 60 -8.27 -5.29 -11.26
N PRO A 61 -7.75 -4.74 -12.38
CA PRO A 61 -6.89 -3.56 -12.35
C PRO A 61 -7.59 -2.27 -11.95
N LYS A 62 -8.91 -2.27 -11.84
CA LYS A 62 -9.70 -1.10 -11.45
C LYS A 62 -10.04 -1.09 -9.96
N ASN A 63 -9.46 -2.01 -9.20
CA ASN A 63 -9.58 -2.07 -7.76
C ASN A 63 -8.17 -2.16 -7.16
N PHE A 64 -7.34 -1.14 -7.34
CA PHE A 64 -6.02 -1.07 -6.70
C PHE A 64 -5.87 0.27 -5.98
N THR A 65 -6.02 0.20 -4.66
CA THR A 65 -6.11 1.34 -3.74
C THR A 65 -4.74 1.88 -3.35
N ARG A 66 -4.73 3.01 -2.64
CA ARG A 66 -3.49 3.65 -2.14
C ARG A 66 -2.75 2.77 -1.12
N ASP A 67 -3.47 2.12 -0.21
CA ASP A 67 -2.93 1.23 0.83
C ASP A 67 -2.19 0.02 0.26
N GLN A 68 -2.54 -0.42 -0.96
CA GLN A 68 -1.78 -1.45 -1.68
C GLN A 68 -0.56 -0.84 -2.39
N LEU A 69 -0.73 0.32 -3.01
CA LEU A 69 0.29 0.96 -3.83
C LEU A 69 1.55 1.35 -3.05
N ILE A 70 1.39 1.89 -1.85
CA ILE A 70 2.49 2.49 -1.12
C ILE A 70 3.48 1.43 -0.61
N PRO A 71 3.06 0.36 0.09
CA PRO A 71 3.96 -0.72 0.48
C PRO A 71 4.53 -1.47 -0.72
N PHE A 72 3.72 -1.71 -1.76
CA PHE A 72 4.20 -2.35 -2.99
C PHE A 72 5.34 -1.58 -3.65
N ALA A 73 5.20 -0.25 -3.78
CA ALA A 73 6.26 0.60 -4.33
C ALA A 73 7.53 0.59 -3.46
N ALA A 74 7.39 0.49 -2.14
CA ALA A 74 8.53 0.38 -1.23
C ALA A 74 9.27 -0.96 -1.39
N GLY A 75 8.55 -2.06 -1.62
CA GLY A 75 9.15 -3.35 -1.98
C GLY A 75 9.98 -3.26 -3.25
N LEU A 76 9.45 -2.62 -4.31
CA LEU A 76 10.21 -2.39 -5.56
C LEU A 76 11.47 -1.55 -5.37
N TRP A 77 11.41 -0.56 -4.46
CA TRP A 77 12.56 0.27 -4.12
C TRP A 77 13.66 -0.56 -3.46
N GLN A 78 13.28 -1.42 -2.50
CA GLN A 78 14.18 -2.33 -1.80
C GLN A 78 14.80 -3.36 -2.74
N SER A 79 14.02 -3.93 -3.65
CA SER A 79 14.46 -4.94 -4.61
C SER A 79 15.11 -4.35 -5.88
N HIS A 80 15.35 -3.04 -5.92
CA HIS A 80 15.95 -2.32 -7.05
C HIS A 80 15.20 -2.45 -8.41
N GLN A 81 13.89 -2.77 -8.40
CA GLN A 81 13.06 -2.90 -9.60
C GLN A 81 12.59 -1.53 -10.16
N THR A 82 13.57 -0.66 -10.43
CA THR A 82 13.35 0.75 -10.80
C THR A 82 12.54 0.95 -12.09
N ALA A 83 12.67 0.05 -13.06
CA ALA A 83 11.92 0.14 -14.32
C ALA A 83 10.41 0.04 -14.09
N LEU A 84 9.98 -0.92 -13.27
CA LEU A 84 8.59 -1.09 -12.87
C LEU A 84 8.09 0.10 -12.04
N ALA A 85 8.87 0.52 -11.04
CA ALA A 85 8.52 1.69 -10.21
C ALA A 85 8.31 2.96 -11.06
N ARG A 86 9.14 3.18 -12.10
CA ARG A 86 8.96 4.30 -13.05
C ARG A 86 7.68 4.18 -13.87
N ARG A 87 7.35 2.99 -14.36
CA ARG A 87 6.08 2.77 -15.10
C ARG A 87 4.87 3.06 -14.21
N ILE A 88 4.91 2.61 -12.96
CA ILE A 88 3.87 2.90 -11.96
C ILE A 88 3.74 4.41 -11.75
N PHE A 89 4.84 5.12 -11.49
CA PHE A 89 4.82 6.57 -11.32
C PHE A 89 4.14 7.28 -12.51
N TRP A 90 4.59 6.99 -13.74
CA TRP A 90 4.02 7.64 -14.92
C TRP A 90 2.57 7.22 -15.21
N SER A 91 2.17 6.00 -14.85
CA SER A 91 0.77 5.55 -14.91
C SER A 91 -0.12 6.38 -13.97
N ARG A 92 0.37 6.72 -12.77
CA ARG A 92 -0.34 7.60 -11.82
C ARG A 92 -0.34 9.05 -12.26
N ALA A 93 0.79 9.57 -12.75
CA ALA A 93 0.89 10.93 -13.26
C ALA A 93 -0.13 11.20 -14.38
N ARG A 94 -0.30 10.26 -15.32
CA ARG A 94 -1.32 10.35 -16.39
C ARG A 94 -2.77 10.35 -15.89
N ARG A 95 -2.98 9.89 -14.66
CA ARG A 95 -4.28 9.85 -13.98
C ARG A 95 -4.40 10.95 -12.92
N LEU A 96 -3.62 12.04 -13.07
CA LEU A 96 -3.58 13.17 -12.14
C LEU A 96 -3.34 12.73 -10.69
N PHE A 97 -2.51 11.69 -10.52
CA PHE A 97 -2.17 11.09 -9.23
C PHE A 97 -3.38 10.53 -8.45
N PHE A 98 -4.34 9.92 -9.13
CA PHE A 98 -5.37 9.07 -8.51
C PHE A 98 -4.98 7.58 -8.49
N SER A 99 -5.38 6.85 -7.44
CA SER A 99 -5.24 5.38 -7.32
C SER A 99 -6.10 4.65 -8.37
N GLN A 100 -5.85 3.36 -8.64
CA GLN A 100 -6.67 2.62 -9.62
C GLN A 100 -8.01 2.16 -9.05
N SER A 101 -8.42 2.61 -7.86
CA SER A 101 -9.66 2.19 -7.21
C SER A 101 -10.88 2.93 -7.77
N THR A 102 -11.27 2.65 -9.01
CA THR A 102 -12.50 3.18 -9.61
C THR A 102 -13.68 2.20 -9.51
N GLU A 103 -13.40 0.95 -9.17
CA GLU A 103 -14.38 -0.10 -8.86
C GLU A 103 -14.16 -0.58 -7.42
N ARG A 104 -15.15 -1.27 -6.85
CA ARG A 104 -15.06 -1.96 -5.56
C ARG A 104 -14.58 -3.40 -5.76
N ASP A 105 -14.74 -4.22 -4.72
CA ASP A 105 -14.35 -5.64 -4.71
C ASP A 105 -15.20 -6.51 -5.64
N ILE A 106 -16.25 -5.94 -6.25
CA ILE A 106 -17.07 -6.58 -7.27
C ILE A 106 -16.74 -5.96 -8.64
N PRO A 107 -16.18 -6.73 -9.61
CA PRO A 107 -15.87 -6.22 -10.94
C PRO A 107 -17.10 -5.66 -11.66
N GLY A 108 -16.92 -4.51 -12.31
CA GLY A 108 -18.02 -3.79 -12.96
C GLY A 108 -18.83 -2.87 -12.02
N SER A 109 -18.64 -2.98 -10.71
CA SER A 109 -19.13 -1.95 -9.77
C SER A 109 -18.44 -0.61 -10.04
N LYS A 110 -19.09 0.51 -9.68
CA LYS A 110 -18.53 1.85 -9.93
C LYS A 110 -18.50 2.68 -8.66
N LYS A 111 -17.40 3.40 -8.49
CA LYS A 111 -17.22 4.46 -7.50
C LYS A 111 -17.54 5.81 -8.15
N PHE A 112 -18.23 6.70 -7.43
CA PHE A 112 -18.60 8.04 -7.90
C PHE A 112 -18.25 9.16 -6.91
N PRO A 113 -17.80 10.33 -7.40
CA PRO A 113 -17.47 11.50 -6.57
C PRO A 113 -18.70 12.30 -6.10
N TRP A 114 -19.90 11.71 -6.14
CA TRP A 114 -21.15 12.32 -5.69
C TRP A 114 -21.97 11.30 -4.89
N PRO A 115 -23.03 11.73 -4.16
CA PRO A 115 -23.83 10.82 -3.36
C PRO A 115 -24.47 9.71 -4.20
N HIS A 116 -24.27 8.45 -3.80
CA HIS A 116 -24.85 7.30 -4.48
C HIS A 116 -25.05 6.13 -3.51
N GLN A 117 -25.88 5.18 -3.94
CA GLN A 117 -26.15 3.95 -3.21
C GLN A 117 -25.47 2.76 -3.88
N PHE A 118 -25.01 1.81 -3.09
CA PHE A 118 -24.47 0.55 -3.57
C PHE A 118 -24.65 -0.54 -2.50
N ILE A 119 -24.48 -1.80 -2.89
CA ILE A 119 -24.49 -2.94 -1.96
C ILE A 119 -23.06 -3.13 -1.45
N ASN A 120 -22.85 -3.00 -0.15
CA ASN A 120 -21.55 -3.21 0.49
C ASN A 120 -21.21 -4.70 0.62
N ASP A 121 -20.03 -5.00 1.15
CA ASP A 121 -19.52 -6.38 1.25
C ASP A 121 -20.37 -7.25 2.21
N GLY A 122 -21.14 -6.61 3.11
CA GLY A 122 -22.12 -7.26 3.97
C GLY A 122 -23.48 -7.50 3.32
N GLY A 123 -23.63 -7.22 2.02
CA GLY A 123 -24.89 -7.36 1.28
C GLY A 123 -25.92 -6.29 1.61
N GLN A 124 -25.53 -5.20 2.28
CA GLN A 124 -26.44 -4.14 2.71
C GLN A 124 -26.36 -2.92 1.79
N LEU A 125 -27.50 -2.25 1.57
CA LEU A 125 -27.55 -1.00 0.84
C LEU A 125 -26.92 0.12 1.67
N GLU A 126 -25.85 0.73 1.17
CA GLU A 126 -25.14 1.82 1.82
C GLU A 126 -25.19 3.07 0.94
N THR A 127 -25.40 4.23 1.57
CA THR A 127 -25.34 5.53 0.89
C THR A 127 -24.03 6.22 1.25
N ARG A 128 -23.18 6.50 0.26
CA ARG A 128 -21.96 7.30 0.45
C ARG A 128 -22.09 8.64 -0.23
N ARG A 129 -21.70 9.70 0.46
CA ARG A 129 -21.68 11.07 -0.09
C ARG A 129 -20.57 11.26 -1.13
N PHE A 130 -19.45 10.57 -0.95
CA PHE A 130 -18.30 10.60 -1.84
C PHE A 130 -17.56 9.26 -1.72
N ASP A 131 -17.40 8.55 -2.84
CA ASP A 131 -16.61 7.31 -2.91
C ASP A 131 -16.02 7.25 -4.31
N PHE A 132 -14.81 7.77 -4.50
CA PHE A 132 -14.11 7.80 -5.78
C PHE A 132 -12.70 7.22 -5.63
N ALA A 133 -11.92 7.19 -6.72
CA ALA A 133 -10.52 6.79 -6.63
C ALA A 133 -9.77 7.66 -5.63
N ASP A 134 -8.86 7.04 -4.86
CA ASP A 134 -8.14 7.75 -3.80
C ASP A 134 -7.16 8.74 -4.43
N PRO A 135 -7.23 10.03 -4.08
CA PRO A 135 -6.18 10.95 -4.46
C PRO A 135 -4.88 10.59 -3.72
N LEU A 136 -3.76 10.60 -4.43
CA LEU A 136 -2.44 10.51 -3.82
C LEU A 136 -2.05 11.89 -3.29
N MET A 137 -1.87 11.96 -1.98
CA MET A 137 -1.38 13.15 -1.29
C MET A 137 0.09 13.43 -1.65
N PRO A 138 0.60 14.65 -1.42
CA PRO A 138 1.98 14.99 -1.79
C PRO A 138 3.06 14.05 -1.23
N ASP A 139 2.89 13.51 -0.02
CA ASP A 139 3.77 12.50 0.56
C ASP A 139 3.77 11.17 -0.22
N ALA A 140 2.60 10.74 -0.70
CA ALA A 140 2.46 9.55 -1.54
C ALA A 140 3.10 9.75 -2.93
N ILE A 141 2.94 10.94 -3.53
CA ILE A 141 3.61 11.29 -4.79
C ILE A 141 5.13 11.28 -4.60
N TRP A 142 5.60 11.89 -3.52
CA TRP A 142 7.02 11.92 -3.18
C TRP A 142 7.61 10.53 -2.94
N HIS A 143 6.86 9.67 -2.23
CA HIS A 143 7.21 8.26 -2.05
C HIS A 143 7.43 7.54 -3.38
N LEU A 144 6.52 7.73 -4.35
CA LEU A 144 6.67 7.13 -5.69
C LEU A 144 7.90 7.69 -6.45
N ILE A 145 8.22 8.98 -6.31
CA ILE A 145 9.42 9.60 -6.93
C ILE A 145 10.69 8.95 -6.38
N LEU A 146 10.77 8.76 -5.05
CA LEU A 146 11.88 8.10 -4.38
C LEU A 146 12.01 6.64 -4.81
N CYS A 147 10.89 5.89 -4.82
CA CYS A 147 10.87 4.50 -5.24
C CYS A 147 11.32 4.32 -6.70
N ALA A 148 10.87 5.21 -7.58
CA ALA A 148 11.24 5.21 -9.01
C ALA A 148 12.64 5.80 -9.30
N ARG A 149 13.31 6.35 -8.27
CA ARG A 149 14.62 7.03 -8.36
C ARG A 149 14.63 8.10 -9.46
N LEU A 150 13.56 8.89 -9.54
CA LEU A 150 13.37 9.97 -10.52
C LEU A 150 14.07 11.25 -10.05
N LYS A 151 15.41 11.25 -10.05
CA LYS A 151 16.25 12.35 -9.56
C LYS A 151 15.85 13.75 -10.06
N PRO A 152 15.47 13.96 -11.34
CA PRO A 152 15.03 15.28 -11.81
C PRO A 152 13.79 15.84 -11.08
N LEU A 153 13.01 14.98 -10.42
CA LEU A 153 11.82 15.37 -9.66
C LEU A 153 12.09 15.50 -8.15
N TYR A 154 13.34 15.39 -7.69
CA TYR A 154 13.67 15.44 -6.26
C TYR A 154 13.38 16.80 -5.60
N TRP A 155 13.29 17.87 -6.39
CA TRP A 155 12.83 19.17 -5.90
C TRP A 155 11.40 19.12 -5.33
N PHE A 156 10.57 18.17 -5.77
CA PHE A 156 9.23 17.96 -5.20
C PHE A 156 9.28 17.58 -3.72
N GLY A 157 10.43 17.11 -3.21
CA GLY A 157 10.66 16.88 -1.79
C GLY A 157 10.42 18.11 -0.92
N LEU A 158 10.51 19.33 -1.47
CA LEU A 158 10.15 20.57 -0.77
C LEU A 158 8.67 20.63 -0.34
N ILE A 159 7.80 19.89 -1.03
CA ILE A 159 6.37 19.77 -0.71
C ILE A 159 6.08 18.41 -0.07
N GLY A 160 6.63 17.34 -0.68
CA GLY A 160 6.37 15.97 -0.27
C GLY A 160 6.92 15.60 1.10
N ALA A 161 8.12 16.05 1.45
CA ALA A 161 8.72 15.70 2.74
C ALA A 161 8.04 16.40 3.93
N PRO A 162 7.69 17.71 3.86
CA PRO A 162 6.85 18.33 4.89
C PRO A 162 5.48 17.64 5.01
N TRP A 163 4.88 17.23 3.91
CA TRP A 163 3.60 16.51 3.97
C TRP A 163 3.75 15.12 4.60
N LEU A 164 4.84 14.42 4.35
CA LEU A 164 5.15 13.15 5.01
C LEU A 164 5.35 13.36 6.52
N PHE A 165 6.02 14.44 6.92
CA PHE A 165 6.15 14.81 8.33
C PHE A 165 4.78 14.97 8.99
N LEU A 166 3.89 15.75 8.37
CA LEU A 166 2.53 15.94 8.87
C LEU A 166 1.73 14.63 8.90
N SER A 167 1.92 13.76 7.91
CA SER A 167 1.25 12.46 7.83
C SER A 167 1.73 11.52 8.94
N VAL A 168 3.04 11.48 9.23
CA VAL A 168 3.59 10.71 10.36
C VAL A 168 3.06 11.24 11.68
N VAL A 169 3.09 12.57 11.89
CA VAL A 169 2.58 13.20 13.11
C VAL A 169 1.08 12.93 13.29
N GLY A 170 0.28 13.19 12.25
CA GLY A 170 -1.16 12.98 12.27
C GLY A 170 -1.54 11.53 12.50
N HIS A 171 -0.84 10.60 11.84
CA HIS A 171 -1.06 9.17 12.05
C HIS A 171 -0.74 8.76 13.49
N CYS A 172 0.44 9.10 14.02
CA CYS A 172 0.82 8.70 15.37
C CYS A 172 -0.05 9.33 16.48
N LEU A 173 -0.54 10.56 16.28
CA LEU A 173 -1.29 11.29 17.33
C LEU A 173 -2.81 11.14 17.23
N LEU A 174 -3.36 10.94 16.04
CA LEU A 174 -4.81 10.96 15.80
C LEU A 174 -5.38 9.62 15.35
N SER A 175 -4.57 8.77 14.73
CA SER A 175 -5.04 7.47 14.24
C SER A 175 -5.15 6.47 15.39
N LYS A 176 -6.29 5.78 15.44
CA LYS A 176 -6.48 4.58 16.28
C LYS A 176 -6.27 3.29 15.51
N SER A 177 -5.88 3.38 14.24
CA SER A 177 -5.63 2.21 13.40
C SER A 177 -4.35 1.52 13.87
N ASP A 178 -4.39 0.19 13.93
CA ASP A 178 -3.18 -0.64 14.07
C ASP A 178 -2.63 -1.07 12.68
N ASP A 179 -3.27 -0.67 11.57
CA ASP A 179 -2.70 -0.84 10.22
C ASP A 179 -1.62 0.22 9.94
N GLU A 180 -0.39 -0.14 10.27
CA GLU A 180 0.78 0.71 10.19
C GLU A 180 1.57 0.56 8.87
N GLY A 181 1.17 -0.38 8.00
CA GLY A 181 1.97 -0.81 6.85
C GLY A 181 2.30 0.34 5.89
N GLN A 182 1.31 1.20 5.61
CA GLN A 182 1.48 2.34 4.70
C GLN A 182 2.50 3.36 5.25
N ILE A 183 2.30 3.83 6.49
CA ILE A 183 3.11 4.91 7.06
C ILE A 183 4.54 4.44 7.35
N ILE A 184 4.70 3.18 7.78
CA ILE A 184 6.01 2.56 7.99
C ILE A 184 6.76 2.48 6.66
N ALA A 185 6.12 2.02 5.59
CA ALA A 185 6.75 1.95 4.27
C ALA A 185 7.23 3.34 3.78
N GLN A 186 6.42 4.38 3.98
CA GLN A 186 6.82 5.75 3.64
C GLN A 186 7.95 6.27 4.52
N ALA A 187 7.94 5.96 5.82
CA ALA A 187 9.00 6.36 6.73
C ALA A 187 10.35 5.70 6.38
N VAL A 188 10.34 4.41 5.99
CA VAL A 188 11.55 3.69 5.55
C VAL A 188 12.13 4.33 4.30
N VAL A 189 11.32 4.53 3.25
CA VAL A 189 11.77 5.11 1.98
C VAL A 189 12.17 6.58 2.14
N GLY A 190 11.46 7.33 3.00
CA GLY A 190 11.78 8.71 3.35
C GLY A 190 13.08 8.86 4.15
N GLY A 191 13.57 7.78 4.77
CA GLY A 191 14.88 7.69 5.40
C GLY A 191 14.86 7.80 6.93
N ARG A 192 16.06 7.67 7.53
CA ARG A 192 16.27 7.50 8.98
C ARG A 192 15.61 8.58 9.86
N GLY A 193 15.46 9.80 9.35
CA GLY A 193 14.81 10.89 10.08
C GLY A 193 13.33 10.59 10.36
N PHE A 194 12.59 10.09 9.38
CA PHE A 194 11.18 9.75 9.52
C PHE A 194 10.96 8.50 10.38
N ILE A 195 11.86 7.51 10.29
CA ILE A 195 11.83 6.33 11.19
C ILE A 195 11.96 6.77 12.65
N LYS A 196 12.96 7.62 12.95
CA LYS A 196 13.16 8.15 14.32
C LYS A 196 11.97 8.96 14.80
N LEU A 197 11.40 9.80 13.93
CA LEU A 197 10.21 10.58 14.26
C LEU A 197 9.02 9.69 14.59
N TYR A 198 8.72 8.71 13.73
CA TYR A 198 7.63 7.76 13.93
C TYR A 198 7.77 7.02 15.26
N LYS A 199 8.93 6.41 15.52
CA LYS A 199 9.21 5.67 16.77
C LYS A 199 9.12 6.55 18.02
N LYS A 200 9.50 7.82 17.91
CA LYS A 200 9.38 8.79 19.02
C LYS A 200 7.93 9.13 19.32
N LEU A 201 7.10 9.30 18.29
CA LEU A 201 5.70 9.71 18.44
C LEU A 201 4.76 8.55 18.76
N LYS A 202 5.11 7.32 18.38
CA LYS A 202 4.33 6.11 18.66
C LYS A 202 5.20 5.10 19.42
N PRO A 203 5.40 5.26 20.74
CA PRO A 203 6.28 4.38 21.52
C PRO A 203 5.77 2.94 21.58
N ASP A 204 4.47 2.71 21.45
CA ASP A 204 3.80 1.40 21.42
C ASP A 204 3.73 0.77 20.02
N TRP A 205 4.51 1.25 19.05
CA TRP A 205 4.44 0.78 17.66
C TRP A 205 4.65 -0.73 17.51
N GLN A 206 5.47 -1.33 18.37
CA GLN A 206 5.70 -2.79 18.36
C GLN A 206 4.44 -3.55 18.78
N ASP A 207 3.79 -3.12 19.85
CA ASP A 207 2.55 -3.72 20.33
C ASP A 207 1.43 -3.53 19.29
N SER A 208 1.37 -2.37 18.64
CA SER A 208 0.44 -2.08 17.54
C SER A 208 0.64 -3.05 16.36
N LEU A 209 1.90 -3.28 15.96
CA LEU A 209 2.21 -4.28 14.93
C LEU A 209 1.81 -5.69 15.35
N GLU A 210 2.01 -6.08 16.60
CA GLU A 210 1.61 -7.41 17.09
C GLU A 210 0.09 -7.57 17.13
N ARG A 211 -0.65 -6.56 17.61
CA ARG A 211 -2.12 -6.56 17.57
C ARG A 211 -2.65 -6.77 16.16
N TYR A 212 -2.09 -6.03 15.19
CA TYR A 212 -2.52 -6.13 13.80
C TYR A 212 -2.08 -7.44 13.14
N TRP A 213 -0.77 -7.70 13.08
CA TRP A 213 -0.23 -8.83 12.32
C TRP A 213 -0.43 -10.15 13.02
N CYS A 214 -0.23 -10.24 14.34
CA CYS A 214 -0.42 -11.50 15.07
C CYS A 214 -1.89 -11.72 15.43
N GLY A 215 -2.56 -10.67 15.94
CA GLY A 215 -3.95 -10.77 16.43
C GLY A 215 -4.98 -10.83 15.32
N TRP A 216 -5.01 -9.81 14.45
CA TRP A 216 -6.05 -9.72 13.40
C TRP A 216 -5.70 -10.54 12.16
N ARG A 217 -4.54 -10.30 11.54
CA ARG A 217 -4.17 -10.93 10.26
C ARG A 217 -3.62 -12.34 10.40
N ASN A 218 -3.25 -12.79 11.60
CA ASN A 218 -2.64 -14.10 11.86
C ASN A 218 -1.35 -14.40 11.05
N MET A 219 -0.47 -13.40 10.92
CA MET A 219 0.82 -13.42 10.20
C MET A 219 1.98 -12.91 11.10
N PRO A 220 2.32 -13.61 12.20
CA PRO A 220 3.33 -13.15 13.16
C PRO A 220 4.72 -12.94 12.55
N GLU A 221 5.06 -13.66 11.48
CA GLU A 221 6.34 -13.54 10.78
C GLU A 221 6.50 -12.15 10.14
N MET A 222 5.41 -11.53 9.68
CA MET A 222 5.42 -10.16 9.15
C MET A 222 5.74 -9.15 10.24
N ALA A 223 5.08 -9.26 11.40
CA ALA A 223 5.36 -8.42 12.56
C ALA A 223 6.84 -8.54 12.97
N GLN A 224 7.37 -9.77 13.03
CA GLN A 224 8.76 -10.01 13.40
C GLN A 224 9.76 -9.42 12.40
N ALA A 225 9.49 -9.55 11.09
CA ALA A 225 10.35 -8.97 10.05
C ALA A 225 10.39 -7.44 10.15
N ILE A 226 9.24 -6.79 10.33
CA ILE A 226 9.15 -5.34 10.51
C ILE A 226 9.92 -4.92 11.77
N LYS A 227 9.66 -5.54 12.93
CA LYS A 227 10.33 -5.20 14.20
C LYS A 227 11.86 -5.31 14.12
N THR A 228 12.37 -6.26 13.35
CA THR A 228 13.81 -6.51 13.24
C THR A 228 14.53 -5.46 12.38
N LYS A 229 13.86 -4.93 11.35
CA LYS A 229 14.51 -4.09 10.32
C LYS A 229 14.03 -2.63 10.30
N PHE A 230 12.90 -2.30 10.90
CA PHE A 230 12.39 -0.94 11.07
C PHE A 230 12.98 -0.31 12.32
#